data_AF-A0A9E0V709-F1
#
_entry.id   AF-A0A9E0V709-F1
#
_cell.length_a   1.000
_cell.length_b   1.000
_cell.length_c   1.000
_cell.angle_alpha   90.00
_cell.angle_beta   90.00
_cell.angle_gamma   90.00
#
_symmetry.space_group_name_H-M   'P 1'
#
loop_
_entity.id
_entity.type
_entity.pdbx_description
1 polymer ?
#
loop_
_entity_poly.entity_id
_entity_poly.type
_entity_poly.pdbx_seq_one_letter_code
_entity_poly.pdbx_strand_id
1 'polypeptide(L)'
;MKITAGLALLFIMPLMGFSQKKLSGNWRETKRSNLQGATISFQDTIKVSFLPGNEYTWFKKGGFIYRGTYKLEKNDLDMGSRFFHVLENSNKHLVLSDEDAQYTFEPFEEAPVVKLAGEPDPVPVQLTASIVGIWKVFKGTSASKIKELDLSNRIKTVVFFAQPDEFGDVGYISGGKDMQGQPSWKISRLKDGTLYCHGKSDRVFFISQTGDELLLKEGDQSFFLKQFKE
;
A
#
# COMPACT_ATOMS: atom_id res chain seq x y z
N MET A 1 -9.47 68.11 52.16
CA MET A 1 -9.54 66.65 51.94
C MET A 1 -10.04 66.43 50.51
N LYS A 2 -9.14 66.05 49.57
CA LYS A 2 -9.48 65.85 48.15
C LYS A 2 -9.54 64.34 47.90
N ILE A 3 -10.71 63.85 47.48
CA ILE A 3 -10.87 62.47 47.02
C ILE A 3 -10.71 62.52 45.49
N THR A 4 -9.60 61.99 44.99
CA THR A 4 -9.36 61.86 43.55
C THR A 4 -9.84 60.47 43.13
N ALA A 5 -10.94 60.42 42.37
CA ALA A 5 -11.45 59.19 41.78
C ALA A 5 -10.57 58.78 40.59
N GLY A 6 -9.89 57.64 40.70
CA GLY A 6 -9.14 57.03 39.60
C GLY A 6 -10.08 56.27 38.67
N LEU A 7 -10.16 56.71 37.42
CA LEU A 7 -10.88 56.04 36.34
C LEU A 7 -10.01 54.87 35.83
N ALA A 8 -10.38 53.64 36.16
CA ALA A 8 -9.73 52.44 35.63
C ALA A 8 -10.27 52.16 34.21
N LEU A 9 -9.45 52.38 33.18
CA LEU A 9 -9.73 51.97 31.81
C LEU A 9 -9.59 50.43 31.70
N LEU A 10 -10.71 49.72 31.62
CA LEU A 10 -10.74 48.32 31.21
C LEU A 10 -10.50 48.24 29.69
N PHE A 11 -9.30 47.79 29.30
CA PHE A 11 -9.04 47.33 27.94
C PHE A 11 -9.78 46.01 27.72
N ILE A 12 -10.94 46.09 27.07
CA ILE A 12 -11.62 44.91 26.51
C ILE A 12 -10.83 44.52 25.26
N MET A 13 -9.87 43.60 25.39
CA MET A 13 -9.26 42.97 24.22
C MET A 13 -10.31 42.08 23.53
N PRO A 14 -10.56 42.24 22.22
CA PRO A 14 -11.40 41.31 21.50
C PRO A 14 -10.70 39.95 21.46
N LEU A 15 -11.29 38.97 22.14
CA LEU A 15 -11.00 37.55 21.91
C LEU A 15 -11.39 37.23 20.47
N MET A 16 -10.44 37.35 19.55
CA MET A 16 -10.58 36.76 18.23
C MET A 16 -10.66 35.24 18.43
N GLY A 17 -11.87 34.70 18.36
CA GLY A 17 -12.08 33.26 18.29
C GLY A 17 -11.41 32.74 17.03
N PHE A 18 -10.25 32.09 17.18
CA PHE A 18 -9.65 31.30 16.12
C PHE A 18 -10.54 30.07 15.91
N SER A 19 -11.41 30.13 14.91
CA SER A 19 -11.99 28.91 14.34
C SER A 19 -10.81 28.06 13.85
N GLN A 20 -10.65 26.85 14.39
CA GLN A 20 -9.66 25.88 13.93
C GLN A 20 -9.96 25.57 12.45
N LYS A 21 -9.26 26.25 11.54
CA LYS A 21 -9.31 25.92 10.13
C LYS A 21 -8.76 24.52 9.96
N LYS A 22 -9.65 23.58 9.63
CA LYS A 22 -9.26 22.23 9.24
C LYS A 22 -8.30 22.31 8.05
N LEU A 23 -7.25 21.50 8.07
CA LEU A 23 -6.39 21.29 6.91
C LEU A 23 -7.13 20.41 5.90
N SER A 24 -7.06 20.77 4.63
CA SER A 24 -7.67 20.01 3.53
C SER A 24 -6.94 20.30 2.22
N GLY A 25 -7.12 19.40 1.24
CA GLY A 25 -6.63 19.60 -0.11
C GLY A 25 -5.18 19.16 -0.33
N ASN A 26 -4.70 19.42 -1.54
CA ASN A 26 -3.42 18.97 -2.04
C ASN A 26 -2.45 20.15 -2.11
N TRP A 27 -1.27 19.98 -1.50
CA TRP A 27 -0.27 21.02 -1.29
C TRP A 27 1.08 20.57 -1.83
N ARG A 28 1.73 21.43 -2.61
CA ARG A 28 3.07 21.17 -3.16
C ARG A 28 4.03 22.24 -2.68
N GLU A 29 5.18 21.80 -2.18
CA GLU A 29 6.26 22.68 -1.74
C GLU A 29 6.77 23.53 -2.92
N THR A 30 6.79 24.84 -2.74
CA THR A 30 7.30 25.80 -3.73
C THR A 30 8.51 26.57 -3.22
N LYS A 31 8.68 26.67 -1.90
CA LYS A 31 9.82 27.35 -1.28
C LYS A 31 10.21 26.66 0.03
N ARG A 32 11.51 26.61 0.29
CA ARG A 32 12.10 26.22 1.57
C ARG A 32 13.04 27.32 2.04
N SER A 33 13.00 27.67 3.32
CA SER A 33 13.90 28.66 3.93
C SER A 33 14.41 28.12 5.27
N ASN A 34 15.60 28.53 5.70
CA ASN A 34 16.02 28.27 7.07
C ASN A 34 15.24 29.15 8.07
N LEU A 35 15.47 28.95 9.36
CA LEU A 35 14.79 29.73 10.42
C LEU A 35 15.15 31.23 10.41
N GLN A 36 16.24 31.62 9.75
CA GLN A 36 16.64 33.02 9.55
C GLN A 36 16.02 33.65 8.29
N GLY A 37 15.21 32.89 7.55
CA GLY A 37 14.52 33.35 6.33
C GLY A 37 15.36 33.27 5.05
N ALA A 38 16.57 32.71 5.09
CA ALA A 38 17.39 32.50 3.90
C ALA A 38 16.86 31.31 3.09
N THR A 39 16.69 31.50 1.78
CA THR A 39 16.18 30.47 0.87
C THR A 39 17.14 29.28 0.78
N ILE A 40 16.59 28.07 0.87
CA ILE A 40 17.28 26.80 0.69
C ILE A 40 16.90 26.24 -0.69
N SER A 41 17.88 25.93 -1.53
CA SER A 41 17.62 25.21 -2.79
C SER A 41 17.34 23.74 -2.53
N PHE A 42 16.36 23.18 -3.24
CA PHE A 42 15.97 21.77 -3.10
C PHE A 42 15.56 21.17 -4.44
N GLN A 43 15.80 19.86 -4.60
CA GLN A 43 15.34 19.07 -5.76
C GLN A 43 14.29 18.02 -5.36
N ASP A 44 14.10 17.85 -4.06
CA ASP A 44 13.32 16.79 -3.42
C ASP A 44 11.95 17.30 -2.97
N THR A 45 11.19 17.88 -3.91
CA THR A 45 9.90 18.53 -3.67
C THR A 45 8.96 17.67 -2.85
N ILE A 46 8.41 18.25 -1.78
CA ILE A 46 7.38 17.63 -0.96
C ILE A 46 5.99 17.90 -1.55
N LYS A 47 5.13 16.88 -1.53
CA LYS A 47 3.68 16.99 -1.73
C LYS A 47 2.98 16.40 -0.51
N VAL A 48 1.99 17.11 0.00
CA VAL A 48 1.15 16.64 1.10
C VAL A 48 -0.32 16.82 0.74
N SER A 49 -1.13 15.81 1.01
CA SER A 49 -2.58 15.89 0.82
C SER A 49 -3.28 15.62 2.13
N PHE A 50 -4.17 16.51 2.53
CA PHE A 50 -5.05 16.34 3.69
C PHE A 50 -6.40 15.83 3.22
N LEU A 51 -6.71 14.59 3.58
CA LEU A 51 -7.89 13.85 3.17
C LEU A 51 -9.06 14.09 4.14
N PRO A 52 -10.31 13.73 3.77
CA PRO A 52 -11.45 13.83 4.69
C PRO A 52 -11.18 13.13 6.02
N GLY A 53 -11.57 13.78 7.12
CA GLY A 53 -11.30 13.28 8.48
C GLY A 53 -9.97 13.80 9.00
N ASN A 54 -9.11 12.89 9.47
CA ASN A 54 -7.79 13.19 10.02
C ASN A 54 -6.67 12.44 9.30
N GLU A 55 -6.87 12.10 8.03
CA GLU A 55 -5.90 11.35 7.24
C GLU A 55 -5.06 12.28 6.35
N TYR A 56 -3.83 11.84 6.05
CA TYR A 56 -2.97 12.54 5.11
C TYR A 56 -2.18 11.57 4.22
N THR A 57 -1.71 12.07 3.08
CA THR A 57 -0.59 11.49 2.34
C THR A 57 0.60 12.44 2.34
N TRP A 58 1.80 11.89 2.46
CA TRP A 58 3.05 12.63 2.39
C TRP A 58 3.96 11.96 1.37
N PHE A 59 4.44 12.74 0.43
CA PHE A 59 5.34 12.29 -0.61
C PHE A 59 6.50 13.27 -0.74
N LYS A 60 7.72 12.73 -0.73
CA LYS A 60 8.93 13.47 -1.05
C LYS A 60 9.46 12.92 -2.36
N LYS A 61 9.73 13.77 -3.36
CA LYS A 61 10.18 13.31 -4.69
C LYS A 61 11.38 12.36 -4.56
N GLY A 62 11.27 11.17 -5.16
CA GLY A 62 12.27 10.11 -5.07
C GLY A 62 12.10 9.16 -3.88
N GLY A 63 11.12 9.38 -3.00
CA GLY A 63 10.78 8.51 -1.87
C GLY A 63 9.45 7.79 -2.02
N PHE A 64 9.05 7.06 -0.98
CA PHE A 64 7.74 6.41 -0.88
C PHE A 64 6.62 7.42 -0.58
N ILE A 65 5.39 7.07 -0.93
CA ILE A 65 4.19 7.76 -0.45
C ILE A 65 3.83 7.16 0.91
N TYR A 66 3.80 8.00 1.94
CA TYR A 66 3.34 7.64 3.27
C TYR A 66 1.88 8.05 3.41
N ARG A 67 1.07 7.18 4.04
CA ARG A 67 -0.29 7.52 4.46
C ARG A 67 -0.39 7.33 5.96
N GLY A 68 -1.04 8.26 6.64
CA GLY A 68 -1.21 8.21 8.08
C GLY A 68 -2.35 9.10 8.55
N THR A 69 -2.42 9.25 9.87
CA THR A 69 -3.34 10.17 10.53
C THR A 69 -2.58 11.34 11.15
N TYR A 70 -3.17 12.52 11.14
CA TYR A 70 -2.61 13.70 11.79
C TYR A 70 -3.49 14.18 12.95
N LYS A 71 -2.89 14.96 13.85
CA LYS A 71 -3.57 15.76 14.87
C LYS A 71 -3.20 17.21 14.68
N LEU A 72 -4.18 18.10 14.77
CA LEU A 72 -3.99 19.54 14.69
C LEU A 72 -4.51 20.18 15.96
N GLU A 73 -3.61 20.65 16.82
CA GLU A 73 -3.93 21.28 18.10
C GLU A 73 -3.40 22.71 18.11
N LYS A 74 -4.30 23.69 18.14
CA LYS A 74 -3.96 25.12 17.92
C LYS A 74 -3.23 25.30 16.59
N ASN A 75 -1.91 25.46 16.61
CA ASN A 75 -1.04 25.62 15.44
C ASN A 75 -0.02 24.48 15.33
N ASP A 76 -0.17 23.41 16.10
CA ASP A 76 0.76 22.29 16.09
C ASP A 76 0.16 21.15 15.27
N LEU A 77 0.89 20.75 14.24
CA LEU A 77 0.56 19.66 13.33
C LEU A 77 1.45 18.46 13.64
N ASP A 78 0.88 17.47 14.30
CA ASP A 78 1.51 16.18 14.57
C ASP A 78 1.06 15.17 13.51
N MET A 79 2.00 14.67 12.71
CA MET A 79 1.79 13.67 11.66
C MET A 79 2.42 12.31 12.04
N GLY A 80 2.76 12.12 13.32
CA GLY A 80 3.40 10.94 13.89
C GLY A 80 4.91 10.88 13.63
N SER A 81 5.32 10.87 12.36
CA SER A 81 6.74 10.83 11.96
C SER A 81 7.36 12.21 11.73
N ARG A 82 6.52 13.24 11.72
CA ARG A 82 6.87 14.65 11.51
C ARG A 82 5.99 15.50 12.40
N PHE A 83 6.58 16.56 12.94
CA PHE A 83 5.89 17.55 13.73
C PHE A 83 6.19 18.92 13.14
N PHE A 84 5.16 19.75 12.96
CA PHE A 84 5.30 21.09 12.41
C PHE A 84 4.51 22.10 13.22
N HIS A 85 5.01 23.33 13.29
CA HIS A 85 4.21 24.51 13.59
C HIS A 85 3.60 25.07 12.30
N VAL A 86 2.30 25.28 12.30
CA VAL A 86 1.53 25.91 11.21
C VAL A 86 1.64 27.42 11.38
N LEU A 87 2.42 28.05 10.50
CA LEU A 87 2.61 29.50 10.47
C LEU A 87 1.54 30.21 9.63
N GLU A 88 1.08 29.57 8.57
CA GLU A 88 -0.01 30.07 7.73
C GLU A 88 -0.88 28.91 7.22
N ASN A 89 -2.20 29.11 7.22
CA ASN A 89 -3.19 28.24 6.56
C ASN A 89 -4.26 29.10 5.87
N SER A 90 -4.07 29.33 4.57
CA SER A 90 -4.99 30.07 3.71
C SER A 90 -5.44 29.19 2.53
N ASN A 91 -6.25 29.72 1.61
CA ASN A 91 -6.61 29.01 0.38
C ASN A 91 -5.51 29.07 -0.70
N LYS A 92 -4.43 29.81 -0.45
CA LYS A 92 -3.32 30.03 -1.39
C LYS A 92 -2.00 29.49 -0.89
N HIS A 93 -1.80 29.50 0.43
CA HIS A 93 -0.56 29.05 1.05
C HIS A 93 -0.83 28.24 2.31
N LEU A 94 0.01 27.23 2.48
CA LEU A 94 0.21 26.53 3.73
C LEU A 94 1.70 26.72 4.06
N VAL A 95 1.99 27.29 5.23
CA VAL A 95 3.38 27.48 5.68
C VAL A 95 3.58 26.67 6.94
N LEU A 96 4.49 25.70 6.87
CA LEU A 96 4.86 24.81 7.97
C LEU A 96 6.30 25.10 8.40
N SER A 97 6.59 24.95 9.68
CA SER A 97 7.96 25.07 10.22
C SER A 97 8.26 23.88 11.11
N ASP A 98 9.46 23.31 10.99
CA ASP A 98 10.04 22.42 11.99
C ASP A 98 11.27 23.09 12.63
N GLU A 99 12.10 22.30 13.31
CA GLU A 99 13.35 22.75 13.95
C GLU A 99 14.44 23.13 12.93
N ASP A 100 14.32 22.70 11.67
CA ASP A 100 15.35 22.86 10.64
C ASP A 100 15.00 23.96 9.63
N ALA A 101 13.73 24.05 9.24
CA ALA A 101 13.30 24.87 8.11
C ALA A 101 11.83 25.31 8.17
N GLN A 102 11.55 26.33 7.35
CA GLN A 102 10.20 26.73 6.96
C GLN A 102 9.92 26.29 5.52
N TYR A 103 8.75 25.69 5.33
CA TYR A 103 8.27 25.13 4.08
C TYR A 103 7.02 25.88 3.65
N THR A 104 7.06 26.50 2.47
CA THR A 104 5.89 27.11 1.85
C THR A 104 5.33 26.17 0.81
N PHE A 105 4.04 25.88 0.94
CA PHE A 105 3.29 25.07 0.01
C PHE A 105 2.20 25.90 -0.67
N GLU A 106 1.92 25.57 -1.92
CA GLU A 106 0.79 26.10 -2.69
C GLU A 106 -0.16 24.97 -3.09
N PRO A 107 -1.47 25.26 -3.25
CA PRO A 107 -2.41 24.29 -3.76
C PRO A 107 -1.96 23.77 -5.13
N PHE A 108 -2.13 22.47 -5.35
CA PHE A 108 -1.91 21.90 -6.68
C PHE A 108 -3.00 20.90 -7.02
N GLU A 109 -3.31 20.80 -8.30
CA GLU A 109 -4.15 19.72 -8.80
C GLU A 109 -3.27 18.50 -9.06
N GLU A 110 -3.63 17.37 -8.46
CA GLU A 110 -3.01 16.10 -8.84
C GLU A 110 -3.34 15.82 -10.30
N ALA A 111 -2.34 15.35 -11.05
CA ALA A 111 -2.61 14.81 -12.37
C ALA A 111 -3.68 13.73 -12.23
N PRO A 112 -4.66 13.65 -13.16
CA PRO A 112 -5.68 12.62 -13.10
C PRO A 112 -5.00 11.27 -12.94
N VAL A 113 -5.45 10.50 -11.95
CA VAL A 113 -4.97 9.13 -11.73
C VAL A 113 -5.18 8.41 -13.05
N VAL A 114 -4.07 8.11 -13.74
CA VAL A 114 -4.12 7.23 -14.90
C VAL A 114 -4.57 5.90 -14.31
N LYS A 115 -5.85 5.57 -14.48
CA LYS A 115 -6.32 4.21 -14.28
C LYS A 115 -5.50 3.40 -15.25
N LEU A 116 -4.51 2.67 -14.71
CA LEU A 116 -3.85 1.62 -15.46
C LEU A 116 -4.96 0.75 -16.06
N ALA A 117 -4.81 0.37 -17.33
CA ALA A 117 -5.75 -0.54 -17.94
C ALA A 117 -5.95 -1.72 -16.99
N GLY A 118 -7.21 -2.08 -16.72
CA GLY A 118 -7.50 -3.23 -15.87
C GLY A 118 -6.74 -4.43 -16.40
N GLU A 119 -6.08 -5.17 -15.51
CA GLU A 119 -5.48 -6.44 -15.89
C GLU A 119 -6.60 -7.36 -16.42
N PRO A 120 -6.35 -8.10 -17.50
CA PRO A 120 -7.36 -9.01 -18.04
C PRO A 120 -7.75 -10.05 -16.99
N ASP A 121 -9.04 -10.35 -16.92
CA ASP A 121 -9.55 -11.31 -15.95
C ASP A 121 -8.91 -12.70 -16.18
N PRO A 122 -8.49 -13.39 -15.12
CA PRO A 122 -7.93 -14.73 -15.22
C PRO A 122 -8.96 -15.73 -15.74
N VAL A 123 -8.61 -16.44 -16.81
CA VAL A 123 -9.48 -17.44 -17.46
C VAL A 123 -9.20 -18.83 -16.90
N PRO A 124 -10.21 -19.63 -16.50
CA PRO A 124 -9.99 -20.98 -15.99
C PRO A 124 -9.23 -21.87 -16.99
N VAL A 125 -8.21 -22.59 -16.51
CA VAL A 125 -7.43 -23.48 -17.38
C VAL A 125 -8.24 -24.73 -17.70
N GLN A 126 -8.41 -25.02 -18.99
CA GLN A 126 -9.20 -26.17 -19.45
C GLN A 126 -8.34 -27.41 -19.73
N LEU A 127 -7.09 -27.23 -20.14
CA LEU A 127 -6.19 -28.32 -20.56
C LEU A 127 -4.82 -28.15 -19.93
N THR A 128 -4.25 -29.22 -19.37
CA THR A 128 -2.90 -29.19 -18.80
C THR A 128 -1.82 -28.93 -19.86
N ALA A 129 -2.07 -29.33 -21.10
CA ALA A 129 -1.20 -29.11 -22.24
C ALA A 129 -0.88 -27.62 -22.49
N SER A 130 -1.76 -26.69 -22.09
CA SER A 130 -1.51 -25.24 -22.26
C SER A 130 -0.62 -24.64 -21.17
N ILE A 131 -0.32 -25.40 -20.12
CA ILE A 131 0.40 -24.91 -18.92
C ILE A 131 1.56 -25.84 -18.51
N VAL A 132 2.06 -26.65 -19.45
CA VAL A 132 3.21 -27.54 -19.23
C VAL A 132 4.42 -26.76 -18.72
N GLY A 133 5.14 -27.32 -17.75
CA GLY A 133 6.39 -26.77 -17.23
C GLY A 133 6.38 -26.52 -15.72
N ILE A 134 7.39 -25.78 -15.26
CA ILE A 134 7.68 -25.56 -13.84
C ILE A 134 7.22 -24.14 -13.45
N TRP A 135 6.19 -24.07 -12.62
CA TRP A 135 5.59 -22.84 -12.15
C TRP A 135 5.95 -22.61 -10.68
N LYS A 136 6.58 -21.47 -10.39
CA LYS A 136 6.99 -21.13 -9.02
C LYS A 136 6.10 -20.03 -8.47
N VAL A 137 5.67 -20.20 -7.22
CA VAL A 137 4.90 -19.19 -6.49
C VAL A 137 5.81 -18.00 -6.19
N PHE A 138 5.46 -16.83 -6.71
CA PHE A 138 6.17 -15.57 -6.42
C PHE A 138 5.39 -14.65 -5.49
N LYS A 139 4.07 -14.84 -5.39
CA LYS A 139 3.19 -14.08 -4.50
C LYS A 139 2.09 -14.99 -3.95
N GLY A 140 1.77 -14.81 -2.68
CA GLY A 140 0.64 -15.46 -2.03
C GLY A 140 -0.18 -14.42 -1.27
N THR A 141 -1.50 -14.51 -1.37
CA THR A 141 -2.44 -13.63 -0.65
C THR A 141 -3.52 -14.47 0.03
N SER A 142 -4.17 -13.88 1.03
CA SER A 142 -5.30 -14.50 1.72
C SER A 142 -6.37 -13.45 1.98
N ALA A 143 -7.63 -13.81 1.78
CA ALA A 143 -8.77 -12.96 2.15
C ALA A 143 -8.95 -12.87 3.69
N SER A 144 -8.45 -13.86 4.42
CA SER A 144 -8.52 -13.95 5.87
C SER A 144 -7.17 -13.70 6.55
N LYS A 145 -7.19 -13.20 7.79
CA LYS A 145 -5.97 -13.01 8.59
C LYS A 145 -5.36 -14.36 8.94
N ILE A 146 -4.16 -14.63 8.42
CA ILE A 146 -3.39 -15.83 8.73
C ILE A 146 -2.79 -15.67 10.13
N LYS A 147 -3.27 -16.46 11.09
CA LYS A 147 -2.82 -16.38 12.50
C LYS A 147 -1.43 -17.02 12.71
N GLU A 148 -1.12 -18.05 11.95
CA GLU A 148 0.16 -18.77 11.99
C GLU A 148 0.55 -19.23 10.59
N LEU A 149 1.83 -19.09 10.22
CA LEU A 149 2.32 -19.42 8.89
C LEU A 149 2.71 -20.90 8.81
N ASP A 150 1.80 -21.75 8.34
CA ASP A 150 2.10 -23.15 8.09
C ASP A 150 2.95 -23.34 6.82
N LEU A 151 4.26 -23.37 7.00
CA LEU A 151 5.24 -23.57 5.93
C LEU A 151 5.22 -24.99 5.34
N SER A 152 4.63 -25.96 6.05
CA SER A 152 4.58 -27.36 5.60
C SER A 152 3.50 -27.54 4.52
N ASN A 153 2.39 -26.80 4.65
CA ASN A 153 1.27 -26.85 3.70
C ASN A 153 1.31 -25.76 2.62
N ARG A 154 2.22 -24.78 2.75
CA ARG A 154 2.37 -23.68 1.79
C ARG A 154 2.97 -24.17 0.48
N ILE A 155 2.28 -23.89 -0.62
CA ILE A 155 2.71 -24.23 -1.98
C ILE A 155 3.88 -23.34 -2.40
N LYS A 156 4.89 -23.96 -3.02
CA LYS A 156 6.08 -23.30 -3.55
C LYS A 156 6.21 -23.49 -5.05
N THR A 157 5.95 -24.70 -5.55
CA THR A 157 6.14 -25.04 -6.96
C THR A 157 5.04 -25.97 -7.42
N VAL A 158 4.59 -25.77 -8.65
CA VAL A 158 3.65 -26.63 -9.35
C VAL A 158 4.29 -27.02 -10.66
N VAL A 159 4.28 -28.31 -10.97
CA VAL A 159 4.85 -28.85 -12.21
C VAL A 159 3.76 -29.57 -12.96
N PHE A 160 3.57 -29.20 -14.23
CA PHE A 160 2.68 -29.89 -15.16
C PHE A 160 3.49 -30.65 -16.19
N PHE A 161 3.15 -31.91 -16.39
CA PHE A 161 3.85 -32.78 -17.34
C PHE A 161 3.30 -32.60 -18.75
N ALA A 162 4.16 -32.82 -19.75
CA ALA A 162 3.76 -32.82 -21.15
C ALA A 162 2.84 -34.01 -21.49
N GLN A 163 3.01 -35.12 -20.77
CA GLN A 163 2.19 -36.33 -20.83
C GLN A 163 1.99 -36.85 -19.40
N PRO A 164 0.86 -37.53 -19.09
CA PRO A 164 0.69 -38.16 -17.79
C PRO A 164 1.84 -39.11 -17.44
N ASP A 165 2.15 -39.25 -16.15
CA ASP A 165 3.15 -40.21 -15.67
C ASP A 165 2.60 -41.66 -15.70
N GLU A 166 3.41 -42.62 -15.24
CA GLU A 166 3.06 -44.05 -15.21
C GLU A 166 1.81 -44.38 -14.37
N PHE A 167 1.41 -43.47 -13.46
CA PHE A 167 0.22 -43.58 -12.63
C PHE A 167 -0.97 -42.79 -13.19
N GLY A 168 -0.78 -42.10 -14.31
CA GLY A 168 -1.78 -41.24 -14.93
C GLY A 168 -1.84 -39.83 -14.32
N ASP A 169 -0.91 -39.45 -13.45
CA ASP A 169 -0.86 -38.11 -12.89
C ASP A 169 -0.37 -37.10 -13.93
N VAL A 170 -0.98 -35.92 -13.95
CA VAL A 170 -0.69 -34.86 -14.92
C VAL A 170 0.33 -33.85 -14.41
N GLY A 171 0.84 -34.04 -13.18
CA GLY A 171 1.79 -33.13 -12.56
C GLY A 171 1.92 -33.34 -11.06
N TYR A 172 2.60 -32.41 -10.39
CA TYR A 172 2.75 -32.42 -8.93
C TYR A 172 2.87 -31.01 -8.34
N ILE A 173 2.65 -30.91 -7.04
CA ILE A 173 2.78 -29.70 -6.23
C ILE A 173 3.78 -29.97 -5.09
N SER A 174 4.72 -29.05 -4.93
CA SER A 174 5.72 -29.06 -3.85
C SER A 174 5.46 -27.95 -2.84
N GLY A 175 5.49 -28.32 -1.56
CA GLY A 175 5.40 -27.43 -0.43
C GLY A 175 6.74 -26.79 -0.03
N GLY A 176 6.70 -25.85 0.92
CA GLY A 176 7.87 -25.08 1.33
C GLY A 176 9.00 -25.90 1.98
N LYS A 177 8.67 -27.01 2.65
CA LYS A 177 9.62 -27.91 3.34
C LYS A 177 9.99 -29.17 2.55
N ASP A 178 9.52 -29.31 1.31
CA ASP A 178 9.78 -30.53 0.55
C ASP A 178 11.25 -30.64 0.17
N MET A 179 11.80 -31.84 0.37
CA MET A 179 13.11 -32.20 -0.18
C MET A 179 13.02 -32.26 -1.70
N GLN A 180 14.13 -31.94 -2.37
CA GLN A 180 14.21 -31.99 -3.83
C GLN A 180 13.82 -33.38 -4.33
N GLY A 181 12.84 -33.46 -5.23
CA GLY A 181 12.33 -34.71 -5.78
C GLY A 181 11.26 -35.44 -4.96
N GLN A 182 10.80 -34.88 -3.83
CA GLN A 182 9.72 -35.45 -3.02
C GLN A 182 8.53 -34.49 -2.94
N PRO A 183 7.61 -34.50 -3.91
CA PRO A 183 6.47 -33.59 -3.91
C PRO A 183 5.46 -33.93 -2.83
N SER A 184 4.90 -32.90 -2.18
CA SER A 184 3.82 -33.05 -1.19
C SER A 184 2.51 -33.58 -1.76
N TRP A 185 2.19 -33.24 -3.02
CA TRP A 185 0.97 -33.68 -3.68
C TRP A 185 1.20 -34.00 -5.15
N LYS A 186 0.49 -35.02 -5.64
CA LYS A 186 0.35 -35.39 -7.04
C LYS A 186 -0.95 -34.82 -7.60
N ILE A 187 -0.92 -34.36 -8.85
CA ILE A 187 -2.10 -33.83 -9.54
C ILE A 187 -2.69 -34.96 -10.37
N SER A 188 -3.80 -35.54 -9.91
CA SER A 188 -4.40 -36.69 -10.59
C SER A 188 -5.18 -36.31 -11.83
N ARG A 189 -5.83 -35.14 -11.84
CA ARG A 189 -6.57 -34.63 -13.01
C ARG A 189 -6.85 -33.13 -12.92
N LEU A 190 -7.08 -32.55 -14.09
CA LEU A 190 -7.69 -31.23 -14.29
C LEU A 190 -9.09 -31.43 -14.90
N LYS A 191 -10.10 -30.76 -14.35
CA LYS A 191 -11.45 -30.73 -14.93
C LYS A 191 -12.08 -29.36 -14.67
N ASP A 192 -12.54 -28.68 -15.72
CA ASP A 192 -13.26 -27.41 -15.63
C ASP A 192 -12.54 -26.35 -14.76
N GLY A 193 -11.22 -26.19 -14.92
CA GLY A 193 -10.42 -25.27 -14.10
C GLY A 193 -10.16 -25.75 -12.66
N THR A 194 -10.47 -27.00 -12.34
CA THR A 194 -10.27 -27.58 -11.01
C THR A 194 -9.21 -28.67 -11.04
N LEU A 195 -8.16 -28.51 -10.25
CA LEU A 195 -7.12 -29.51 -10.01
C LEU A 195 -7.49 -30.37 -8.81
N TYR A 196 -7.42 -31.68 -9.00
CA TYR A 196 -7.60 -32.66 -7.94
C TYR A 196 -6.23 -33.21 -7.56
N CYS A 197 -5.85 -33.02 -6.31
CA CYS A 197 -4.52 -33.35 -5.81
C CYS A 197 -4.60 -34.32 -4.63
N HIS A 198 -3.72 -35.31 -4.59
CA HIS A 198 -3.61 -36.29 -3.51
C HIS A 198 -2.17 -36.38 -3.01
N GLY A 199 -1.96 -36.78 -1.75
CA GLY A 199 -0.62 -36.81 -1.16
C GLY A 199 -0.67 -36.72 0.36
N LYS A 200 0.04 -35.75 0.96
CA LYS A 200 -0.01 -35.49 2.42
C LYS A 200 -1.44 -35.27 2.94
N SER A 201 -2.28 -34.66 2.10
CA SER A 201 -3.70 -34.46 2.28
C SER A 201 -4.35 -34.35 0.91
N ASP A 202 -5.64 -34.69 0.80
CA ASP A 202 -6.38 -34.41 -0.43
C ASP A 202 -6.65 -32.90 -0.51
N ARG A 203 -6.33 -32.31 -1.66
CA ARG A 203 -6.48 -30.87 -1.91
C ARG A 203 -7.12 -30.63 -3.26
N VAL A 204 -7.93 -29.59 -3.33
CA VAL A 204 -8.63 -29.16 -4.54
C VAL A 204 -8.31 -27.71 -4.79
N PHE A 205 -7.83 -27.41 -5.99
CA PHE A 205 -7.48 -26.04 -6.37
C PHE A 205 -8.26 -25.59 -7.59
N PHE A 206 -8.68 -24.33 -7.59
CA PHE A 206 -9.10 -23.66 -8.81
C PHE A 206 -7.88 -23.05 -9.49
N ILE A 207 -7.70 -23.31 -10.78
CA ILE A 207 -6.60 -22.81 -11.58
C ILE A 207 -7.12 -21.95 -12.73
N SER A 208 -6.53 -20.77 -12.87
CA SER A 208 -6.79 -19.85 -13.97
C SER A 208 -5.49 -19.21 -14.47
N GLN A 209 -5.52 -18.67 -15.68
CA GLN A 209 -4.37 -18.09 -16.37
C GLN A 209 -4.66 -16.65 -16.80
N THR A 210 -3.69 -15.78 -16.59
CA THR A 210 -3.66 -14.40 -17.11
C THR A 210 -2.30 -14.15 -17.74
N GLY A 211 -2.25 -14.06 -19.07
CA GLY A 211 -0.98 -13.86 -19.79
C GLY A 211 0.02 -14.98 -19.50
N ASP A 212 1.19 -14.63 -18.94
CA ASP A 212 2.26 -15.54 -18.57
C ASP A 212 2.25 -15.97 -17.10
N GLU A 213 1.13 -15.73 -16.40
CA GLU A 213 0.96 -16.07 -14.98
C GLU A 213 -0.21 -17.03 -14.77
N LEU A 214 -0.06 -17.89 -13.75
CA LEU A 214 -1.13 -18.72 -13.23
C LEU A 214 -1.60 -18.22 -11.87
N LEU A 215 -2.89 -18.35 -11.64
CA LEU A 215 -3.53 -18.13 -10.36
C LEU A 215 -4.08 -19.46 -9.87
N LEU A 216 -3.63 -19.88 -8.70
CA LEU A 216 -4.10 -21.07 -8.00
C LEU A 216 -4.84 -20.64 -6.74
N LYS A 217 -6.08 -21.12 -6.54
CA LYS A 217 -6.90 -20.78 -5.37
C LYS A 217 -7.33 -22.02 -4.60
N GLU A 218 -7.30 -21.92 -3.28
CA GLU A 218 -7.86 -22.90 -2.35
C GLU A 218 -8.50 -22.15 -1.19
N GLY A 219 -9.84 -22.21 -1.11
CA GLY A 219 -10.60 -21.40 -0.16
C GLY A 219 -10.22 -19.91 -0.25
N ASP A 220 -9.79 -19.33 0.87
CA ASP A 220 -9.38 -17.92 0.96
C ASP A 220 -7.96 -17.65 0.45
N GLN A 221 -7.18 -18.67 0.14
CA GLN A 221 -5.79 -18.53 -0.27
C GLN A 221 -5.69 -18.42 -1.79
N SER A 222 -4.81 -17.52 -2.24
CA SER A 222 -4.47 -17.33 -3.65
C SER A 222 -2.97 -17.35 -3.82
N PHE A 223 -2.48 -18.12 -4.78
CA PHE A 223 -1.07 -18.26 -5.14
C PHE A 223 -0.89 -17.82 -6.58
N PHE A 224 0.01 -16.88 -6.81
CA PHE A 224 0.37 -16.38 -8.14
C PHE A 224 1.69 -17.04 -8.54
N LEU A 225 1.68 -17.68 -9.70
CA LEU A 225 2.78 -18.48 -10.20
C LEU A 225 3.29 -17.96 -11.54
N LYS A 226 4.59 -18.11 -11.76
CA LYS A 226 5.26 -17.74 -13.01
C LYS A 226 6.33 -18.77 -13.36
N GLN A 227 6.58 -18.93 -14.66
CA GLN A 227 7.76 -19.65 -15.13
C GLN A 227 8.96 -18.70 -15.13
N PHE A 228 10.03 -19.08 -14.44
CA PHE A 228 11.27 -18.31 -14.41
C PHE A 228 12.25 -18.91 -15.41
N LYS A 229 12.98 -18.05 -16.14
CA LYS A 229 14.13 -18.51 -16.94
C LYS A 229 15.21 -18.97 -15.96
N GLU A 230 15.61 -20.23 -16.09
CA GLU A 230 16.76 -20.82 -15.38
C GLU A 230 17.96 -20.91 -16.31
#